data_AF-A0A124EU34-F1
#
_entry.id   AF-A0A124EU34-F1
#
_cell.length_a   1.000
_cell.length_b   1.000
_cell.length_c   1.000
_cell.angle_alpha   90.00
_cell.angle_beta   90.00
_cell.angle_gamma   90.00
#
_symmetry.space_group_name_H-M   'P 1'
#
loop_
_entity.id
_entity.type
_entity.pdbx_description
1 polymer ?
#
loop_
_entity_poly.entity_id
_entity_poly.type
_entity_poly.pdbx_seq_one_letter_code
_entity_poly.pdbx_strand_id
1 'polypeptide(L)'
;MTDPLVPRPAATVMLIRSARGIAEKNEVFLMRRHAGMDFVAGVMVFPGGGVDERDRSADIAWAGPGPDWWAERLGVDEGLAEALVCAAARETFEECGVLFAGAADDPDVLVDDASVYRDARKALTDRSLSFADFLRDEKLVLRADLLRPWANWVTPEEERTRRYDTYFFVGALPDGQRADGENTETDQAGWITPEEALRDFADGRSFLLPPTWTQLDALAGRSVAEVLAVERRIEAVQPTLTAHNGNWEIEFFDSDRYNAARNHRAP
;
A
#
# COMPACT_ATOMS: atom_id res chain seq x y z
N MET A 1 16.93 1.73 -29.42
CA MET A 1 16.26 1.32 -28.16
C MET A 1 15.87 2.61 -27.47
N THR A 2 14.60 2.76 -27.11
CA THR A 2 14.12 3.91 -26.33
C THR A 2 14.49 3.72 -24.86
N ASP A 3 14.96 4.78 -24.22
CA ASP A 3 15.28 4.79 -22.80
C ASP A 3 14.05 4.33 -21.98
N PRO A 4 14.26 3.62 -20.85
CA PRO A 4 13.17 3.24 -19.96
C PRO A 4 12.39 4.46 -19.46
N LEU A 5 11.09 4.29 -19.21
CA LEU A 5 10.28 5.34 -18.58
C LEU A 5 10.83 5.64 -17.18
N VAL A 6 10.81 6.92 -16.76
CA VAL A 6 11.16 7.28 -15.39
C VAL A 6 10.07 6.76 -14.44
N PRO A 7 10.40 5.96 -13.40
CA PRO A 7 9.41 5.47 -12.46
C PRO A 7 8.87 6.63 -11.62
N ARG A 8 7.55 6.66 -11.42
CA ARG A 8 6.89 7.64 -10.55
C ARG A 8 6.79 7.11 -9.12
N PRO A 9 7.08 7.91 -8.09
CA PRO A 9 6.94 7.47 -6.71
C PRO A 9 5.47 7.16 -6.39
N ALA A 10 5.26 6.07 -5.68
CA ALA A 10 3.97 5.60 -5.20
C ALA A 10 4.08 5.05 -3.78
N ALA A 11 2.98 5.08 -3.04
CA ALA A 11 2.89 4.54 -1.69
C ALA A 11 1.71 3.58 -1.59
N THR A 12 1.89 2.48 -0.88
CA THR A 12 0.84 1.48 -0.66
C THR A 12 0.90 0.94 0.77
N VAL A 13 -0.25 0.61 1.36
CA VAL A 13 -0.37 0.19 2.75
C VAL A 13 -0.94 -1.22 2.84
N MET A 14 -0.16 -2.16 3.37
CA MET A 14 -0.70 -3.42 3.85
C MET A 14 -1.47 -3.16 5.15
N LEU A 15 -2.77 -2.95 5.02
CA LEU A 15 -3.65 -2.76 6.16
C LEU A 15 -3.98 -4.11 6.79
N ILE A 16 -3.54 -4.33 8.03
CA ILE A 16 -3.67 -5.62 8.73
C ILE A 16 -4.57 -5.52 9.97
N ARG A 17 -5.16 -6.66 10.36
CA ARG A 17 -5.86 -6.83 11.64
C ARG A 17 -5.69 -8.24 12.16
N SER A 18 -5.99 -8.48 13.44
CA SER A 18 -6.04 -9.84 13.98
C SER A 18 -7.12 -10.64 13.27
N ALA A 19 -6.78 -11.86 12.84
CA ALA A 19 -7.71 -12.75 12.17
C ALA A 19 -8.85 -13.12 13.11
N ARG A 20 -10.06 -13.27 12.55
CA ARG A 20 -11.25 -13.55 13.36
C ARG A 20 -11.08 -14.89 14.10
N GLY A 21 -11.08 -14.81 15.43
CA GLY A 21 -11.00 -15.97 16.31
C GLY A 21 -9.61 -16.62 16.43
N ILE A 22 -8.56 -16.03 15.83
CA ILE A 22 -7.18 -16.55 15.91
C ILE A 22 -6.20 -15.38 16.08
N ALA A 23 -5.87 -15.03 17.32
CA ALA A 23 -5.03 -13.87 17.64
C ALA A 23 -3.60 -13.94 17.05
N GLU A 24 -3.07 -15.15 16.92
CA GLU A 24 -1.72 -15.42 16.38
C GLU A 24 -1.64 -15.28 14.84
N LYS A 25 -2.75 -14.94 14.18
CA LYS A 25 -2.79 -14.74 12.73
C LYS A 25 -3.30 -13.35 12.40
N ASN A 26 -2.84 -12.81 11.27
CA ASN A 26 -3.39 -11.59 10.69
C ASN A 26 -4.30 -11.90 9.50
N GLU A 27 -5.26 -11.02 9.28
CA GLU A 27 -5.91 -10.80 8.00
C GLU A 27 -5.36 -9.49 7.42
N VAL A 28 -5.29 -9.43 6.08
CA VAL A 28 -4.89 -8.24 5.35
C VAL A 28 -6.03 -7.80 4.43
N PHE A 29 -6.21 -6.49 4.28
CA PHE A 29 -7.19 -5.91 3.38
C PHE A 29 -6.64 -5.90 1.96
N LEU A 30 -7.32 -6.61 1.05
CA LEU A 30 -6.99 -6.63 -0.37
C LEU A 30 -8.17 -6.15 -1.19
N MET A 31 -7.86 -5.52 -2.31
CA MET A 31 -8.82 -5.08 -3.32
C MET A 31 -8.46 -5.66 -4.68
N ARG A 32 -9.46 -5.87 -5.54
CA ARG A 32 -9.25 -6.31 -6.91
C ARG A 32 -9.52 -5.14 -7.86
N ARG A 33 -8.51 -4.78 -8.65
CA ARG A 33 -8.62 -3.71 -9.65
C ARG A 33 -9.68 -4.07 -10.69
N HIS A 34 -10.50 -3.09 -11.08
CA HIS A 34 -11.50 -3.29 -12.13
C HIS A 34 -10.88 -3.86 -13.41
N ALA A 35 -11.56 -4.83 -14.02
CA ALA A 35 -11.08 -5.50 -15.24
C ALA A 35 -10.92 -4.56 -16.46
N GLY A 36 -11.55 -3.38 -16.44
CA GLY A 36 -11.47 -2.37 -17.49
C GLY A 36 -10.32 -1.38 -17.36
N MET A 37 -9.42 -1.55 -16.38
CA MET A 37 -8.29 -0.63 -16.19
C MET A 37 -7.16 -0.90 -17.20
N ASP A 38 -6.62 0.18 -17.79
CA ASP A 38 -5.54 0.12 -18.79
C ASP A 38 -4.22 -0.50 -18.29
N PHE A 39 -4.07 -0.66 -16.96
CA PHE A 39 -2.87 -1.18 -16.32
C PHE A 39 -3.24 -2.10 -15.16
N VAL A 40 -2.81 -3.37 -15.27
CA VAL A 40 -2.92 -4.40 -14.23
C VAL A 40 -4.37 -4.65 -13.78
N ALA A 41 -5.23 -4.95 -14.76
CA ALA A 41 -6.64 -5.27 -14.56
C ALA A 41 -6.83 -6.61 -13.84
N GLY A 42 -7.79 -6.70 -12.91
CA GLY A 42 -8.20 -7.97 -12.29
C GLY A 42 -7.22 -8.57 -11.27
N VAL A 43 -6.10 -7.91 -10.97
CA VAL A 43 -5.15 -8.37 -9.94
C VAL A 43 -5.56 -7.88 -8.56
N MET A 44 -5.08 -8.57 -7.53
CA MET A 44 -5.20 -8.10 -6.16
C MET A 44 -4.11 -7.07 -5.83
N VAL A 45 -4.52 -6.01 -5.15
CA VAL A 45 -3.67 -4.92 -4.67
C VAL A 45 -4.00 -4.57 -3.23
N PHE A 46 -3.07 -3.93 -2.55
CA PHE A 46 -3.34 -3.20 -1.31
C PHE A 46 -3.81 -1.78 -1.65
N PRO A 47 -4.41 -1.05 -0.69
CA PRO A 47 -4.66 0.38 -0.84
C PRO A 47 -3.38 1.15 -1.19
N GLY A 48 -3.43 2.05 -2.15
CA GLY A 48 -2.26 2.83 -2.54
C GLY A 48 -2.33 3.49 -3.91
N GLY A 49 -1.48 4.47 -4.11
CA GLY A 49 -1.46 5.28 -5.32
C GLY A 49 -0.19 6.09 -5.47
N GLY A 50 -0.18 6.96 -6.49
CA GLY A 50 0.97 7.81 -6.79
C GLY A 50 1.09 8.95 -5.78
N VAL A 51 2.32 9.39 -5.52
CA VAL A 51 2.56 10.64 -4.78
C VAL A 51 2.12 11.82 -5.64
N ASP A 52 1.23 12.66 -5.10
CA ASP A 52 0.77 13.92 -5.70
C ASP A 52 1.72 15.07 -5.32
N GLU A 53 1.79 16.12 -6.12
CA GLU A 53 2.58 17.31 -5.77
C GLU A 53 2.08 17.95 -4.48
N ARG A 54 0.77 17.85 -4.20
CA ARG A 54 0.15 18.29 -2.95
C ARG A 54 0.62 17.51 -1.72
N ASP A 55 1.18 16.31 -1.91
CA ASP A 55 1.79 15.54 -0.81
C ASP A 55 3.19 16.06 -0.45
N ARG A 56 3.89 16.77 -1.37
CA ARG A 56 5.28 17.25 -1.20
C ARG A 56 5.42 18.60 -0.50
N SER A 57 4.33 19.36 -0.40
CA SER A 57 4.30 20.73 0.18
C SER A 57 3.17 20.88 1.19
N ALA A 58 2.75 19.77 1.78
CA ALA A 58 1.62 19.70 2.66
C ALA A 58 2.02 20.27 4.03
N ASP A 59 1.54 21.46 4.39
CA ASP A 59 1.64 21.94 5.79
C ASP A 59 0.69 21.10 6.66
N ILE A 60 1.10 19.86 6.94
CA ILE A 60 0.37 18.84 7.68
C ILE A 60 0.92 18.78 9.10
N ALA A 61 0.01 18.88 10.06
CA ALA A 61 0.33 18.62 11.45
C ALA A 61 0.66 17.13 11.63
N TRP A 62 1.82 16.85 12.24
CA TRP A 62 2.47 15.54 12.21
C TRP A 62 2.74 15.02 13.62
N ALA A 63 2.42 13.75 13.86
CA ALA A 63 2.74 13.03 15.08
C ALA A 63 3.47 11.72 14.75
N GLY A 64 4.53 11.43 15.52
CA GLY A 64 5.41 10.28 15.31
C GLY A 64 6.83 10.67 14.87
N PRO A 65 7.61 9.70 14.35
CA PRO A 65 8.96 9.97 13.85
C PRO A 65 8.94 11.02 12.74
N GLY A 66 9.89 11.97 12.76
CA GLY A 66 9.97 13.05 11.79
C GLY A 66 10.38 12.59 10.39
N PRO A 67 10.25 13.47 9.36
CA PRO A 67 10.65 13.16 7.99
C PRO A 67 12.09 12.66 7.84
N ASP A 68 13.01 13.11 8.67
CA ASP A 68 14.42 12.67 8.73
C ASP A 68 14.55 11.17 9.06
N TRP A 69 13.78 10.70 10.03
CA TRP A 69 13.75 9.28 10.41
C TRP A 69 13.19 8.40 9.27
N TRP A 70 12.18 8.90 8.56
CA TRP A 70 11.58 8.22 7.41
C TRP A 70 12.53 8.20 6.21
N ALA A 71 13.18 9.33 5.92
CA ALA A 71 14.17 9.46 4.87
C ALA A 71 15.31 8.45 5.01
N GLU A 72 15.85 8.30 6.22
CA GLU A 72 16.90 7.33 6.51
C GLU A 72 16.47 5.88 6.21
N ARG A 73 15.24 5.51 6.59
CA ARG A 73 14.72 4.14 6.45
C ARG A 73 14.27 3.80 5.04
N LEU A 74 13.66 4.76 4.35
CA LEU A 74 13.19 4.63 2.99
C LEU A 74 14.32 4.83 1.96
N GLY A 75 15.44 5.43 2.37
CA GLY A 75 16.59 5.67 1.49
C GLY A 75 16.38 6.82 0.50
N VAL A 76 15.60 7.84 0.89
CA VAL A 76 15.23 8.99 0.05
C VAL A 76 15.53 10.31 0.77
N ASP A 77 15.31 11.46 0.13
CA ASP A 77 15.36 12.77 0.80
C ASP A 77 14.12 13.02 1.69
N GLU A 78 14.24 13.93 2.65
CA GLU A 78 13.18 14.26 3.61
C GLU A 78 11.86 14.68 2.95
N GLY A 79 11.93 15.46 1.86
CA GLY A 79 10.73 15.92 1.17
C GLY A 79 9.97 14.78 0.49
N LEU A 80 10.68 13.84 -0.14
CA LEU A 80 10.06 12.65 -0.69
C LEU A 80 9.57 11.69 0.41
N ALA A 81 10.30 11.57 1.52
CA ALA A 81 9.87 10.75 2.65
C ALA A 81 8.55 11.22 3.25
N GLU A 82 8.42 12.52 3.51
CA GLU A 82 7.18 13.14 3.98
C GLU A 82 6.03 12.88 3.00
N ALA A 83 6.27 13.14 1.71
CA ALA A 83 5.27 12.93 0.67
C ALA A 83 4.81 11.48 0.54
N LEU A 84 5.70 10.51 0.76
CA LEU A 84 5.36 9.08 0.72
C LEU A 84 4.46 8.67 1.90
N VAL A 85 4.73 9.18 3.11
CA VAL A 85 3.88 8.89 4.28
C VAL A 85 2.51 9.57 4.14
N CYS A 86 2.49 10.81 3.65
CA CYS A 86 1.25 11.53 3.33
C CYS A 86 0.42 10.79 2.28
N ALA A 87 1.05 10.37 1.17
CA ALA A 87 0.38 9.57 0.13
C ALA A 87 -0.13 8.23 0.69
N ALA A 88 0.65 7.53 1.53
CA ALA A 88 0.21 6.28 2.15
C ALA A 88 -1.08 6.46 2.97
N ALA A 89 -1.15 7.50 3.80
CA ALA A 89 -2.32 7.78 4.63
C ALA A 89 -3.51 8.28 3.79
N ARG A 90 -3.27 9.20 2.84
CA ARG A 90 -4.28 9.75 1.94
C ARG A 90 -4.93 8.66 1.10
N GLU A 91 -4.13 7.85 0.40
CA GLU A 91 -4.63 6.79 -0.48
C GLU A 91 -5.40 5.72 0.32
N THR A 92 -4.93 5.38 1.53
CA THR A 92 -5.66 4.45 2.40
C THR A 92 -7.05 5.00 2.75
N PHE A 93 -7.15 6.29 3.05
CA PHE A 93 -8.44 6.91 3.35
C PHE A 93 -9.33 7.02 2.11
N GLU A 94 -8.79 7.47 0.97
CA GLU A 94 -9.52 7.56 -0.29
C GLU A 94 -10.08 6.20 -0.73
N GLU A 95 -9.25 5.15 -0.72
CA GLU A 95 -9.62 3.87 -1.32
C GLU A 95 -10.41 2.96 -0.39
N CYS A 96 -10.16 2.99 0.92
CA CYS A 96 -10.82 2.07 1.87
C CYS A 96 -11.39 2.71 3.13
N GLY A 97 -11.35 4.04 3.26
CA GLY A 97 -12.01 4.78 4.34
C GLY A 97 -11.32 4.69 5.69
N VAL A 98 -10.11 4.14 5.76
CA VAL A 98 -9.31 4.07 6.99
C VAL A 98 -8.39 5.29 7.08
N LEU A 99 -8.44 5.97 8.22
CA LEU A 99 -7.72 7.21 8.46
C LEU A 99 -6.70 7.04 9.59
N PHE A 100 -5.42 7.21 9.28
CA PHE A 100 -4.32 7.22 10.26
C PHE A 100 -4.15 8.62 10.85
N ALA A 101 -5.12 9.06 11.65
CA ALA A 101 -5.11 10.37 12.27
C ALA A 101 -5.57 10.35 13.72
N GLY A 102 -5.11 11.34 14.48
CA GLY A 102 -5.57 11.65 15.83
C GLY A 102 -6.02 13.10 15.95
N ALA A 103 -6.58 13.48 17.09
CA ALA A 103 -6.99 14.85 17.36
C ALA A 103 -5.77 15.79 17.45
N ALA A 104 -5.87 17.01 16.93
CA ALA A 104 -4.73 17.92 16.91
C ALA A 104 -4.32 18.44 18.31
N ASP A 105 -5.24 18.45 19.27
CA ASP A 105 -4.98 18.84 20.66
C ASP A 105 -4.52 17.67 21.55
N ASP A 106 -4.87 16.44 21.18
CA ASP A 106 -4.35 15.21 21.77
C ASP A 106 -4.21 14.10 20.70
N PRO A 107 -3.02 13.98 20.07
CA PRO A 107 -2.79 13.01 19.00
C PRO A 107 -3.06 11.56 19.40
N ASP A 108 -2.99 11.23 20.71
CA ASP A 108 -3.26 9.88 21.22
C ASP A 108 -4.74 9.52 21.22
N VAL A 109 -5.62 10.52 21.08
CA VAL A 109 -7.03 10.30 20.77
C VAL A 109 -7.16 10.08 19.26
N LEU A 110 -7.10 8.81 18.86
CA LEU A 110 -7.30 8.40 17.47
C LEU A 110 -8.74 8.61 17.02
N VAL A 111 -8.92 8.85 15.72
CA VAL A 111 -10.25 8.82 15.07
C VAL A 111 -10.83 7.40 15.20
N ASP A 112 -11.98 7.26 15.85
CA ASP A 112 -12.67 5.99 16.05
C ASP A 112 -13.64 5.66 14.91
N ASP A 113 -14.40 6.64 14.42
CA ASP A 113 -15.32 6.51 13.29
C ASP A 113 -14.94 7.45 12.14
N ALA A 114 -14.10 6.96 11.22
CA ALA A 114 -13.73 7.71 10.02
C ALA A 114 -14.89 7.88 9.02
N SER A 115 -16.02 7.19 9.19
CA SER A 115 -17.15 7.27 8.26
C SER A 115 -17.88 8.62 8.31
N VAL A 116 -17.69 9.39 9.38
CA VAL A 116 -18.19 10.77 9.51
C VAL A 116 -17.58 11.69 8.45
N TYR A 117 -16.39 11.37 7.95
CA TYR A 117 -15.66 12.15 6.94
C TYR A 117 -15.95 11.70 5.50
N ARG A 118 -17.05 10.98 5.26
CA ARG A 118 -17.41 10.44 3.95
C ARG A 118 -17.44 11.49 2.84
N ASP A 119 -17.94 12.70 3.11
CA ASP A 119 -18.02 13.74 2.08
C ASP A 119 -16.65 14.38 1.81
N ALA A 120 -15.81 14.53 2.84
CA ALA A 120 -14.41 14.91 2.66
C ALA A 120 -13.64 13.85 1.86
N ARG A 121 -13.87 12.55 2.12
CA ARG A 121 -13.29 11.45 1.35
C ARG A 121 -13.63 11.57 -0.15
N LYS A 122 -14.89 11.85 -0.49
CA LYS A 122 -15.28 12.08 -1.89
C LYS A 122 -14.56 13.28 -2.49
N ALA A 123 -14.43 14.37 -1.74
CA ALA A 123 -13.75 15.58 -2.17
C ALA A 123 -12.23 15.39 -2.36
N LEU A 124 -11.62 14.47 -1.61
CA LEU A 124 -10.23 14.05 -1.84
C LEU A 124 -10.12 13.27 -3.15
N THR A 125 -10.98 12.25 -3.35
CA THR A 125 -10.99 11.41 -4.55
C THR A 125 -11.24 12.21 -5.83
N ASP A 126 -12.13 13.21 -5.81
CA ASP A 126 -12.39 14.10 -6.97
C ASP A 126 -11.39 15.27 -7.08
N ARG A 127 -10.45 15.36 -6.13
CA ARG A 127 -9.37 16.36 -6.02
C ARG A 127 -9.84 17.79 -5.77
N SER A 128 -11.07 18.00 -5.31
CA SER A 128 -11.58 19.32 -4.88
C SER A 128 -11.12 19.74 -3.49
N LEU A 129 -10.64 18.79 -2.67
CA LEU A 129 -10.03 19.01 -1.35
C LEU A 129 -8.61 18.40 -1.34
N SER A 130 -7.67 19.03 -0.63
CA SER A 130 -6.36 18.43 -0.37
C SER A 130 -6.36 17.70 0.98
N PHE A 131 -5.51 16.68 1.14
CA PHE A 131 -5.44 15.95 2.40
C PHE A 131 -4.96 16.83 3.56
N ALA A 132 -4.07 17.79 3.28
CA ALA A 132 -3.62 18.78 4.26
C ALA A 132 -4.76 19.69 4.72
N ASP A 133 -5.56 20.21 3.79
CA ASP A 133 -6.70 21.07 4.13
C ASP A 133 -7.77 20.29 4.88
N PHE A 134 -8.05 19.05 4.47
CA PHE A 134 -8.92 18.13 5.20
C PHE A 134 -8.49 17.96 6.66
N LEU A 135 -7.23 17.58 6.91
CA LEU A 135 -6.73 17.40 8.27
C LEU A 135 -6.82 18.70 9.06
N ARG A 136 -6.48 19.84 8.45
CA ARG A 136 -6.54 21.15 9.12
C ARG A 136 -7.96 21.55 9.49
N ASP A 137 -8.91 21.43 8.57
CA ASP A 137 -10.30 21.82 8.76
C ASP A 137 -10.98 20.97 9.84
N GLU A 138 -10.65 19.67 9.87
CA GLU A 138 -11.15 18.72 10.87
C GLU A 138 -10.33 18.70 12.17
N LYS A 139 -9.30 19.54 12.29
CA LYS A 139 -8.39 19.62 13.45
C LYS A 139 -7.77 18.26 13.80
N LEU A 140 -7.28 17.59 12.77
CA LEU A 140 -6.61 16.30 12.85
C LEU A 140 -5.11 16.44 12.60
N VAL A 141 -4.34 15.52 13.16
CA VAL A 141 -2.92 15.33 12.89
C VAL A 141 -2.70 13.98 12.21
N LEU A 142 -1.77 13.93 11.26
CA LEU A 142 -1.31 12.67 10.68
C LEU A 142 -0.52 11.88 11.73
N ARG A 143 -0.98 10.66 12.03
CA ARG A 143 -0.31 9.72 12.94
C ARG A 143 0.65 8.82 12.17
N ALA A 144 1.81 9.37 11.79
CA ALA A 144 2.83 8.65 11.05
C ALA A 144 3.36 7.42 11.82
N ASP A 145 3.36 7.47 13.15
CA ASP A 145 3.74 6.35 14.01
C ASP A 145 2.75 5.17 14.00
N LEU A 146 1.60 5.26 13.33
CA LEU A 146 0.74 4.10 13.06
C LEU A 146 1.17 3.31 11.82
N LEU A 147 2.11 3.84 11.03
CA LEU A 147 2.69 3.20 9.86
C LEU A 147 4.10 2.68 10.16
N ARG A 148 4.52 1.64 9.44
CA ARG A 148 5.90 1.14 9.44
C ARG A 148 6.41 1.02 8.00
N PRO A 149 7.65 1.43 7.69
CA PRO A 149 8.24 1.19 6.37
C PRO A 149 8.49 -0.31 6.20
N TRP A 150 8.21 -0.86 5.01
CA TRP A 150 8.23 -2.32 4.82
C TRP A 150 9.03 -2.84 3.63
N ALA A 151 8.86 -2.25 2.45
CA ALA A 151 9.56 -2.66 1.23
C ALA A 151 9.57 -1.52 0.19
N ASN A 152 10.41 -1.64 -0.84
CA ASN A 152 10.38 -0.77 -2.01
C ASN A 152 10.53 -1.61 -3.28
N TRP A 153 9.63 -1.40 -4.24
CA TRP A 153 9.62 -2.13 -5.51
C TRP A 153 9.54 -1.18 -6.69
N VAL A 154 10.51 -1.30 -7.58
CA VAL A 154 10.57 -0.53 -8.83
C VAL A 154 10.06 -1.40 -9.98
N THR A 155 9.13 -0.86 -10.76
CA THR A 155 8.60 -1.54 -11.94
C THR A 155 9.75 -1.83 -12.94
N PRO A 156 9.82 -3.02 -13.56
CA PRO A 156 10.88 -3.38 -14.50
C PRO A 156 11.07 -2.37 -15.63
N GLU A 157 12.28 -2.25 -16.18
CA GLU A 157 12.60 -1.31 -17.28
C GLU A 157 11.97 -1.73 -18.61
N GLU A 158 11.63 -3.01 -18.74
CA GLU A 158 10.98 -3.60 -19.89
C GLU A 158 9.49 -3.19 -19.97
N GLU A 159 8.88 -2.72 -18.87
CA GLU A 159 7.52 -2.17 -18.88
C GLU A 159 7.50 -0.82 -19.61
N ARG A 160 6.72 -0.75 -20.70
CA ARG A 160 6.73 0.38 -21.64
C ARG A 160 5.52 1.30 -21.52
N THR A 161 4.53 0.96 -20.71
CA THR A 161 3.31 1.76 -20.54
C THR A 161 3.42 2.71 -19.34
N ARG A 162 3.73 2.18 -18.16
CA ARG A 162 3.81 2.94 -16.89
C ARG A 162 4.79 2.27 -15.95
N ARG A 163 5.69 3.06 -15.34
CA ARG A 163 6.59 2.59 -14.28
C ARG A 163 6.34 3.33 -12.98
N TYR A 164 6.41 2.59 -11.87
CA TYR A 164 6.28 3.09 -10.52
C TYR A 164 7.47 2.65 -9.66
N ASP A 165 7.86 3.53 -8.75
CA ASP A 165 8.76 3.28 -7.63
C ASP A 165 7.90 3.23 -6.37
N THR A 166 7.48 2.03 -5.96
CA THR A 166 6.40 1.82 -4.99
C THR A 166 6.96 1.47 -3.62
N TYR A 167 6.72 2.33 -2.64
CA TYR A 167 7.08 2.13 -1.25
C TYR A 167 5.90 1.50 -0.50
N PHE A 168 6.17 0.36 0.13
CA PHE A 168 5.20 -0.38 0.92
C PHE A 168 5.33 0.01 2.39
N PHE A 169 4.19 0.27 2.99
CA PHE A 169 4.00 0.48 4.41
C PHE A 169 3.12 -0.62 4.98
N VAL A 170 3.21 -0.86 6.28
CA VAL A 170 2.24 -1.69 7.01
C VAL A 170 1.64 -0.87 8.14
N GLY A 171 0.34 -1.03 8.36
CA GLY A 171 -0.41 -0.38 9.43
C GLY A 171 -1.50 -1.31 9.95
N ALA A 172 -1.71 -1.32 11.27
CA ALA A 172 -2.86 -2.01 11.84
C ALA A 172 -4.12 -1.15 11.67
N LEU A 173 -5.26 -1.81 11.45
CA LEU A 173 -6.57 -1.16 11.45
C LEU A 173 -6.78 -0.44 12.80
N PRO A 174 -6.95 0.90 12.81
CA PRO A 174 -7.25 1.62 14.05
C PRO A 174 -8.56 1.12 14.68
N ASP A 175 -8.59 1.05 16.01
CA ASP A 175 -9.76 0.59 16.75
C ASP A 175 -10.98 1.45 16.43
N GLY A 176 -12.13 0.80 16.24
CA GLY A 176 -13.39 1.45 15.88
C GLY A 176 -13.60 1.63 14.36
N GLN A 177 -12.53 1.75 13.59
CA GLN A 177 -12.64 1.98 12.15
C GLN A 177 -12.97 0.71 11.36
N ARG A 178 -13.51 0.90 10.16
CA ARG A 178 -13.85 -0.19 9.23
C ARG A 178 -13.33 0.13 7.84
N ALA A 179 -12.44 -0.73 7.33
CA ALA A 179 -12.08 -0.72 5.92
C ALA A 179 -13.28 -1.16 5.05
N ASP A 180 -13.54 -0.39 4.01
CA ASP A 180 -14.52 -0.68 2.95
C ASP A 180 -13.86 -0.78 1.58
N GLY A 181 -14.63 -1.18 0.56
CA GLY A 181 -14.22 -1.16 -0.85
C GLY A 181 -15.06 -0.16 -1.64
N GLU A 182 -15.54 0.91 -1.01
CA GLU A 182 -16.40 1.90 -1.65
C GLU A 182 -15.56 2.89 -2.46
N ASN A 183 -15.04 2.42 -3.59
CA ASN A 183 -14.33 3.24 -4.58
C ASN A 183 -14.75 2.83 -6.01
N THR A 184 -14.40 3.65 -6.99
CA THR A 184 -14.73 3.40 -8.41
C THR A 184 -13.68 2.57 -9.14
N GLU A 185 -12.60 2.20 -8.46
CA GLU A 185 -11.41 1.59 -9.05
C GLU A 185 -11.32 0.07 -8.83
N THR A 186 -12.12 -0.46 -7.91
CA THR A 186 -12.10 -1.86 -7.49
C THR A 186 -13.49 -2.50 -7.52
N ASP A 187 -13.57 -3.76 -7.95
CA ASP A 187 -14.85 -4.49 -8.02
C ASP A 187 -15.08 -5.47 -6.88
N GLN A 188 -14.02 -5.77 -6.12
CA GLN A 188 -14.03 -6.61 -4.94
C GLN A 188 -13.04 -6.07 -3.94
N ALA A 189 -13.41 -6.08 -2.66
CA ALA A 189 -12.52 -5.76 -1.55
C ALA A 189 -12.90 -6.58 -0.34
N GLY A 190 -11.90 -6.98 0.45
CA GLY A 190 -12.16 -7.79 1.61
C GLY A 190 -10.93 -8.12 2.43
N TRP A 191 -11.21 -8.63 3.63
CA TRP A 191 -10.22 -9.19 4.52
C TRP A 191 -10.00 -10.66 4.18
N ILE A 192 -8.73 -11.05 4.04
CA ILE A 192 -8.31 -12.43 3.76
C ILE A 192 -7.01 -12.71 4.52
N THR A 193 -6.79 -13.96 4.92
CA THR A 193 -5.48 -14.31 5.49
C THR A 193 -4.42 -14.33 4.38
N PRO A 194 -3.16 -13.95 4.67
CA PRO A 194 -2.11 -14.02 3.65
C PRO A 194 -1.95 -15.42 3.04
N GLU A 195 -2.12 -16.47 3.84
CA GLU A 195 -2.06 -17.86 3.38
C GLU A 195 -3.18 -18.22 2.39
N GLU A 196 -4.40 -17.73 2.62
CA GLU A 196 -5.51 -17.93 1.69
C GLU A 196 -5.28 -17.17 0.39
N ALA A 197 -4.81 -15.92 0.44
CA ALA A 197 -4.52 -15.13 -0.76
C ALA A 197 -3.42 -15.78 -1.63
N LEU A 198 -2.37 -16.32 -1.00
CA LEU A 198 -1.31 -17.07 -1.68
C LEU A 198 -1.81 -18.37 -2.29
N ARG A 199 -2.74 -19.06 -1.62
CA ARG A 199 -3.38 -20.27 -2.14
C ARG A 199 -4.32 -19.96 -3.31
N ASP A 200 -5.12 -18.90 -3.21
CA ASP A 200 -5.99 -18.43 -4.29
C ASP A 200 -5.18 -18.09 -5.53
N PHE A 201 -4.02 -17.46 -5.35
CA PHE A 201 -3.06 -17.24 -6.42
C PHE A 201 -2.59 -18.56 -7.01
N ALA A 202 -2.04 -19.48 -6.21
CA ALA A 202 -1.52 -20.77 -6.70
C ALA A 202 -2.58 -21.60 -7.45
N ASP A 203 -3.83 -21.55 -6.98
CA ASP A 203 -4.95 -22.32 -7.54
C ASP A 203 -5.62 -21.66 -8.77
N GLY A 204 -5.19 -20.48 -9.21
CA GLY A 204 -5.82 -19.82 -10.37
C GLY A 204 -7.03 -18.95 -10.07
N ARG A 205 -7.40 -18.74 -8.81
CA ARG A 205 -8.58 -17.95 -8.42
C ARG A 205 -8.35 -16.44 -8.42
N SER A 206 -7.11 -16.02 -8.21
CA SER A 206 -6.69 -14.62 -8.27
C SER A 206 -5.31 -14.49 -8.93
N PHE A 207 -4.93 -13.26 -9.26
CA PHE A 207 -3.60 -12.95 -9.75
C PHE A 207 -2.91 -11.96 -8.81
N LEU A 208 -1.64 -12.24 -8.48
CA LEU A 208 -0.78 -11.42 -7.64
C LEU A 208 0.44 -11.03 -8.46
N LEU A 209 0.73 -9.74 -8.53
CA LEU A 209 2.03 -9.28 -9.01
C LEU A 209 3.13 -9.66 -7.98
N PRO A 210 4.40 -9.77 -8.40
CA PRO A 210 5.51 -10.13 -7.51
C PRO A 210 5.60 -9.28 -6.23
N PRO A 211 5.42 -7.95 -6.25
CA PRO A 211 5.42 -7.14 -5.04
C PRO A 211 4.34 -7.57 -4.03
N THR A 212 3.10 -7.75 -4.50
CA THR A 212 1.95 -8.16 -3.66
C THR A 212 2.16 -9.57 -3.11
N TRP A 213 2.58 -10.51 -3.96
CA TRP A 213 2.84 -11.89 -3.55
C TRP A 213 3.93 -11.98 -2.47
N THR A 214 5.03 -11.25 -2.66
CA THR A 214 6.15 -11.23 -1.70
C THR A 214 5.74 -10.63 -0.37
N GLN A 215 4.88 -9.60 -0.41
CA GLN A 215 4.36 -8.94 0.79
C GLN A 215 3.42 -9.87 1.56
N LEU A 216 2.50 -10.55 0.87
CA LEU A 216 1.63 -11.55 1.50
C LEU A 216 2.44 -12.68 2.14
N ASP A 217 3.47 -13.16 1.46
CA ASP A 217 4.35 -14.17 2.04
C ASP A 217 5.08 -13.69 3.29
N ALA A 218 5.56 -12.44 3.29
CA ALA A 218 6.21 -11.85 4.46
C ALA A 218 5.27 -11.67 5.66
N LEU A 219 3.95 -11.57 5.43
CA LEU A 219 2.92 -11.48 6.46
C LEU A 219 2.39 -12.85 6.93
N ALA A 220 2.55 -13.90 6.12
CA ALA A 220 2.02 -15.23 6.41
C ALA A 220 2.60 -15.80 7.72
N GLY A 221 1.75 -16.46 8.51
CA GLY A 221 2.15 -17.09 9.76
C GLY A 221 2.54 -16.15 10.91
N ARG A 222 2.22 -14.85 10.82
CA ARG A 222 2.55 -13.86 11.85
C ARG A 222 1.29 -13.22 12.45
N SER A 223 1.36 -12.85 13.72
CA SER A 223 0.39 -11.97 14.36
C SER A 223 0.61 -10.51 13.94
N VAL A 224 -0.38 -9.63 14.19
CA VAL A 224 -0.23 -8.19 13.96
C VAL A 224 0.94 -7.62 14.77
N ALA A 225 1.07 -8.03 16.03
CA ALA A 225 2.14 -7.54 16.91
C ALA A 225 3.54 -7.92 16.39
N GLU A 226 3.71 -9.16 15.92
CA GLU A 226 4.97 -9.61 15.32
C GLU A 226 5.31 -8.85 14.04
N VAL A 227 4.32 -8.53 13.21
CA VAL A 227 4.52 -7.73 12.00
C VAL A 227 4.94 -6.30 12.34
N LEU A 228 4.25 -5.64 13.27
CA LEU A 228 4.55 -4.26 13.66
C LEU A 228 5.86 -4.09 14.44
N ALA A 229 6.37 -5.18 15.03
CA ALA A 229 7.66 -5.20 15.73
C ALA A 229 8.87 -5.36 14.79
N VAL A 230 8.66 -5.64 13.48
CA VAL A 230 9.78 -5.79 12.54
C VAL A 230 10.37 -4.42 12.21
N GLU A 231 11.64 -4.22 12.54
CA GLU A 231 12.41 -3.08 12.07
C GLU A 231 13.11 -3.42 10.75
N ARG A 232 12.99 -2.54 9.76
CA ARG A 232 13.59 -2.71 8.43
C ARG A 232 14.28 -1.44 7.97
N ARG A 233 15.42 -1.61 7.31
CA ARG A 233 15.95 -0.63 6.36
C ARG A 233 15.55 -1.07 4.96
N ILE A 234 15.00 -0.15 4.19
CA ILE A 234 14.40 -0.49 2.91
C ILE A 234 15.43 -0.36 1.80
N GLU A 235 15.57 -1.43 1.02
CA GLU A 235 16.34 -1.46 -0.22
C GLU A 235 15.40 -1.70 -1.38
N ALA A 236 15.68 -1.03 -2.50
CA ALA A 236 14.88 -1.14 -3.71
C ALA A 236 15.03 -2.52 -4.36
N VAL A 237 13.90 -3.17 -4.64
CA VAL A 237 13.85 -4.38 -5.46
C VAL A 237 13.33 -4.01 -6.84
N GLN A 238 14.16 -4.17 -7.86
CA GLN A 238 13.76 -4.00 -9.26
C GLN A 238 13.80 -5.35 -9.96
N PRO A 239 12.65 -5.96 -10.28
CA PRO A 239 12.62 -7.19 -11.06
C PRO A 239 13.05 -6.95 -12.50
N THR A 240 13.50 -8.00 -13.17
CA THR A 240 13.76 -8.03 -14.62
C THR A 240 12.74 -8.92 -15.32
N LEU A 241 12.40 -8.59 -16.57
CA LEU A 241 11.49 -9.38 -17.40
C LEU A 241 12.28 -10.05 -18.52
N THR A 242 12.47 -11.37 -18.40
CA THR A 242 13.18 -12.18 -19.40
C THR A 242 12.19 -13.06 -20.17
N ALA A 243 12.35 -13.12 -21.49
CA ALA A 243 11.55 -13.99 -22.34
C ALA A 243 12.26 -15.35 -22.50
N HIS A 244 11.69 -16.40 -21.93
CA HIS A 244 12.20 -17.77 -22.06
C HIS A 244 11.15 -18.65 -22.75
N ASN A 245 11.48 -19.20 -23.92
CA ASN A 245 10.63 -20.12 -24.70
C ASN A 245 9.20 -19.61 -24.99
N GLY A 246 9.03 -18.31 -25.18
CA GLY A 246 7.72 -17.69 -25.44
C GLY A 246 6.88 -17.39 -24.19
N ASN A 247 7.39 -17.70 -23.00
CA ASN A 247 6.83 -17.31 -21.71
C ASN A 247 7.66 -16.18 -21.09
N TRP A 248 6.98 -15.23 -20.43
CA TRP A 248 7.65 -14.18 -19.65
C TRP A 248 8.00 -14.70 -18.27
N GLU A 249 9.28 -14.75 -17.95
CA GLU A 249 9.80 -15.00 -16.60
C GLU A 249 10.06 -13.66 -15.91
N ILE A 250 9.66 -13.59 -14.64
CA ILE A 250 9.93 -12.43 -13.79
C ILE A 250 11.01 -12.85 -12.81
N GLU A 251 12.16 -12.18 -12.89
CA GLU A 251 13.34 -12.47 -12.08
C GLU A 251 13.46 -11.47 -10.93
N PHE A 252 13.62 -11.97 -9.72
CA PHE A 252 13.86 -11.25 -8.46
C PHE A 252 14.35 -12.26 -7.41
N PHE A 253 14.68 -11.83 -6.19
CA PHE A 253 15.33 -12.69 -5.19
C PHE A 253 14.58 -13.98 -4.81
N ASP A 254 13.27 -14.08 -5.06
CA ASP A 254 12.45 -15.28 -4.79
C ASP A 254 11.62 -15.70 -6.02
N SER A 255 12.16 -15.46 -7.22
CA SER A 255 11.49 -15.74 -8.49
C SER A 255 11.14 -17.21 -8.69
N ASP A 256 11.95 -18.14 -8.20
CA ASP A 256 11.69 -19.58 -8.39
C ASP A 256 10.37 -20.00 -7.74
N ARG A 257 10.15 -19.57 -6.50
CA ARG A 257 8.93 -19.91 -5.74
C ARG A 257 7.71 -19.18 -6.31
N TYR A 258 7.87 -17.91 -6.67
CA TYR A 258 6.81 -17.15 -7.32
C TYR A 258 6.42 -17.75 -8.68
N ASN A 259 7.40 -18.07 -9.54
CA ASN A 259 7.14 -18.62 -10.87
C ASN A 259 6.52 -20.03 -10.78
N ALA A 260 6.95 -20.85 -9.81
CA ALA A 260 6.34 -22.14 -9.53
C ALA A 260 4.86 -21.98 -9.11
N ALA A 261 4.54 -21.05 -8.22
CA ALA A 261 3.16 -20.78 -7.81
C ALA A 261 2.32 -20.16 -8.94
N ARG A 262 2.91 -19.30 -9.77
CA ARG A 262 2.28 -18.70 -10.94
C ARG A 262 1.93 -19.74 -12.00
N ASN A 263 2.67 -20.85 -12.08
CA ASN A 263 2.42 -21.97 -12.99
C ASN A 263 2.22 -21.50 -14.45
N HIS A 264 3.18 -20.73 -14.96
CA HIS A 264 3.21 -20.17 -16.32
C HIS A 264 2.05 -19.25 -16.75
N ARG A 265 1.17 -18.82 -15.82
CA ARG A 265 0.14 -17.83 -16.12
C ARG A 265 0.76 -16.46 -16.40
N ALA A 266 0.37 -15.85 -17.52
CA ALA A 266 0.72 -14.46 -17.80
C ALA A 266 -0.07 -13.51 -16.88
N PRO A 267 0.54 -12.39 -16.45
CA PRO A 267 -0.20 -11.25 -15.89
C PRO A 267 -1.23 -10.68 -16.87
#